data_AF-A0A084SSF9-F1
#
_entry.id   AF-A0A084SSF9-F1
#
_cell.length_a   1.000
_cell.length_b   1.000
_cell.length_c   1.000
_cell.angle_alpha   90.00
_cell.angle_beta   90.00
_cell.angle_gamma   90.00
#
_symmetry.space_group_name_H-M   'P 1'
#
loop_
_entity.id
_entity.type
_entity.pdbx_description
1 polymer ?
#
loop_
_entity_poly.entity_id
_entity_poly.type
_entity_poly.pdbx_seq_one_letter_code
_entity_poly.pdbx_strand_id
1 'polypeptide(L)' 'MTSTHRAVVRITGPDRPGIVSDVSGLLFKLGLNIHHADQHLDAEANLFFQRIEFPVPEGWSASAPS' A
#
# COMPACT_ATOMS: atom_id res chain seq x y z
N MET A 1 12.23 16.11 16.97
CA MET A 1 12.31 15.06 15.93
C MET A 1 11.08 14.21 16.09
N THR A 2 10.18 14.19 15.12
CA THR A 2 9.00 13.29 15.14
C THR A 2 9.49 11.86 14.87
N SER A 3 9.11 10.90 15.71
CA SER A 3 9.42 9.49 15.49
C SER A 3 8.61 8.95 14.30
N THR A 4 9.15 7.96 13.60
CA THR A 4 8.52 7.33 12.43
C THR A 4 8.48 5.82 12.63
N HIS A 5 7.32 5.22 12.41
CA HIS A 5 7.11 3.78 12.45
C HIS A 5 7.10 3.20 11.03
N ARG A 6 7.41 1.90 10.88
CA ARG A 6 7.20 1.17 9.63
C ARG A 6 5.84 0.49 9.67
N ALA A 7 5.01 0.76 8.68
CA ALA A 7 3.75 0.06 8.45
C ALA A 7 3.84 -0.81 7.20
N VAL A 8 3.00 -1.84 7.14
CA VAL A 8 2.92 -2.77 6.01
C VAL A 8 1.45 -2.97 5.63
N VAL A 9 1.12 -2.77 4.36
CA VAL A 9 -0.17 -3.20 3.80
C VAL A 9 0.03 -4.46 2.96
N ARG A 10 -0.89 -5.42 3.09
CA ARG A 10 -0.95 -6.63 2.28
C ARG A 10 -2.30 -6.67 1.55
N ILE A 11 -2.23 -6.91 0.25
CA ILE A 11 -3.39 -6.98 -0.63
C ILE A 11 -3.42 -8.40 -1.22
N THR A 12 -4.60 -8.99 -1.27
CA THR A 12 -4.84 -10.30 -1.86
C THR A 12 -6.24 -10.33 -2.45
N GLY A 13 -6.38 -10.83 -3.68
CA GLY A 13 -7.67 -10.96 -4.34
C GLY A 13 -7.53 -11.27 -5.83
N PRO A 14 -8.65 -11.33 -6.57
CA PRO A 14 -8.63 -11.51 -8.02
C PRO A 14 -7.81 -10.42 -8.70
N ASP A 15 -6.98 -10.81 -9.68
CA ASP A 15 -6.24 -9.81 -10.46
C ASP A 15 -7.20 -8.95 -11.29
N ARG A 16 -6.93 -7.65 -11.32
CA ARG A 16 -7.64 -6.69 -12.18
C ARG A 16 -6.74 -5.51 -12.51
N PRO A 17 -6.92 -4.89 -13.69
CA PRO A 17 -6.29 -3.62 -14.00
C PRO A 17 -6.55 -2.57 -12.90
N GLY A 18 -5.50 -1.85 -12.54
CA GLY A 18 -5.57 -0.69 -11.66
C GLY A 18 -5.28 -0.94 -10.18
N ILE A 19 -5.10 -2.18 -9.70
CA ILE A 19 -4.81 -2.43 -8.27
C ILE A 19 -3.59 -1.63 -7.80
N VAL A 20 -2.48 -1.72 -8.56
CA VAL A 20 -1.23 -1.03 -8.22
C VAL A 20 -1.41 0.49 -8.23
N SER A 21 -2.12 1.04 -9.22
CA SER A 21 -2.36 2.49 -9.32
C SER A 21 -3.29 3.00 -8.23
N ASP A 22 -4.34 2.25 -7.88
CA ASP A 22 -5.30 2.61 -6.83
C ASP A 22 -4.59 2.72 -5.48
N VAL A 23 -3.75 1.73 -5.17
CA VAL A 23 -3.07 1.62 -3.87
C VAL A 23 -1.95 2.66 -3.75
N SER A 24 -1.07 2.74 -4.75
CA SER A 24 0.00 3.75 -4.76
C SER A 24 -0.55 5.17 -4.78
N GLY A 25 -1.63 5.41 -5.53
CA GLY A 25 -2.34 6.68 -5.55
C GLY A 25 -2.97 7.03 -4.21
N LEU A 26 -3.55 6.06 -3.49
CA LEU A 26 -4.07 6.29 -2.14
C LEU A 26 -2.95 6.66 -1.15
N LEU A 27 -1.85 5.91 -1.13
CA LEU A 27 -0.71 6.21 -0.26
C LEU A 27 -0.15 7.61 -0.55
N PHE A 28 -0.06 7.98 -1.83
CA PHE A 28 0.36 9.32 -2.24
C PHE A 28 -0.61 10.40 -1.75
N LYS A 29 -1.93 10.22 -1.90
CA LYS A 29 -2.95 11.16 -1.40
C LYS A 29 -2.91 11.33 0.11
N LEU A 30 -2.48 10.30 0.84
CA LEU A 30 -2.26 10.32 2.29
C LEU A 30 -0.92 10.96 2.70
N GLY A 31 -0.11 11.43 1.74
CA GLY A 31 1.22 12.00 1.99
C GLY A 31 2.27 10.98 2.41
N LEU A 32 2.03 9.70 2.16
CA LEU A 32 2.92 8.61 2.56
C LEU A 32 3.85 8.24 1.40
N ASN A 33 5.11 7.96 1.75
CA ASN A 33 6.11 7.47 0.80
C ASN A 33 6.12 5.94 0.75
N ILE A 34 6.53 5.33 -0.36
CA ILE A 34 6.75 3.88 -0.45
C ILE A 34 8.24 3.58 -0.22
N HIS A 35 8.54 2.71 0.74
CA HIS A 35 9.92 2.25 1.00
C HIS A 35 10.23 0.93 0.30
N HIS A 36 9.29 0.00 0.32
CA HIS A 36 9.44 -1.30 -0.32
C HIS A 36 8.10 -1.75 -0.87
N ALA A 37 8.09 -2.34 -2.06
CA ALA A 37 6.89 -2.85 -2.67
C ALA A 37 7.21 -4.12 -3.45
N ASP A 38 6.56 -5.22 -3.05
CA ASP A 38 6.62 -6.50 -3.73
C ASP A 38 5.24 -6.83 -4.28
N GLN A 39 5.21 -7.40 -5.48
CA GLN A 39 4.00 -7.93 -6.10
C GLN A 39 4.27 -9.34 -6.61
N HIS A 40 3.26 -10.19 -6.51
CA HIS A 40 3.28 -11.54 -7.03
C HIS A 40 1.92 -11.84 -7.66
N LEU A 41 1.94 -12.42 -8.86
CA LEU A 41 0.76 -12.85 -9.58
C LEU A 41 0.79 -14.38 -9.69
N ASP A 42 -0.29 -15.00 -9.24
CA ASP A 42 -0.60 -16.39 -9.55
C ASP A 42 -1.61 -16.40 -10.70
N ALA A 43 -1.10 -16.64 -11.92
CA ALA A 43 -1.91 -16.62 -13.13
C ALA A 43 -2.84 -17.84 -13.23
N GLU A 44 -2.49 -18.97 -12.61
CA GLU A 44 -3.32 -20.18 -12.64
C GLU A 44 -4.54 -20.01 -11.73
N ALA A 45 -4.35 -19.42 -10.55
CA ALA A 45 -5.42 -19.16 -9.59
C ALA A 45 -6.14 -17.81 -9.83
N ASN A 46 -5.67 -16.98 -10.77
CA ASN A 46 -6.10 -15.60 -10.98
C ASN A 46 -6.02 -14.75 -9.69
N LEU A 47 -4.93 -14.90 -8.93
CA LEU A 47 -4.73 -14.19 -7.67
C LEU A 47 -3.58 -13.19 -7.77
N PHE A 48 -3.88 -11.97 -7.34
CA PHE A 48 -2.92 -10.90 -7.16
C PHE A 48 -2.54 -10.77 -5.68
N PHE A 49 -1.24 -10.66 -5.41
CA PHE A 49 -0.69 -10.40 -4.10
C PHE A 49 0.21 -9.16 -4.16
N GLN A 50 0.07 -8.28 -3.20
CA GLN A 50 0.99 -7.15 -3.06
C GLN A 50 1.28 -6.87 -1.59
N ARG A 51 2.53 -6.51 -1.32
CA ARG A 51 3.00 -6.09 0.00
C ARG A 51 3.72 -4.76 -0.16
N ILE A 52 3.29 -3.73 0.56
CA ILE A 52 3.93 -2.41 0.52
C ILE A 52 4.31 -2.00 1.93
N GLU A 53 5.58 -1.67 2.12
CA GLU A 53 6.11 -1.05 3.34
C GLU A 53 6.24 0.46 3.15
N PHE A 54 5.81 1.22 4.15
CA PHE A 54 5.89 2.68 4.16
C PHE A 54 6.12 3.23 5.58
N PRO A 55 6.77 4.39 5.71
CA PRO A 55 6.90 5.09 6.98
C PRO A 55 5.58 5.75 7.35
N VAL A 56 5.26 5.77 8.64
CA VAL A 56 4.11 6.48 9.21
C VAL A 56 4.60 7.33 10.39
N PRO A 57 4.33 8.65 10.40
CA PRO A 57 4.67 9.48 11.55
C PRO A 57 3.99 8.98 12.83
N GLU A 58 4.65 9.13 13.97
CA GLU A 58 4.03 8.89 15.27
C GLU A 58 2.76 9.76 15.44
N GLY A 59 1.68 9.15 15.92
CA GLY A 59 0.38 9.82 16.06
C GLY A 59 -0.37 10.09 14.75
N TRP A 60 0.14 9.62 13.61
CA TRP A 60 -0.57 9.70 12.34
C TRP A 60 -1.89 8.92 12.40
N SER A 61 -2.95 9.54 11.87
CA SER A 61 -4.24 8.89 11.65
C SER A 61 -4.69 9.19 10.23
N ALA A 62 -5.21 8.18 9.54
CA ALA A 62 -5.87 8.39 8.26
C ALA A 62 -7.25 9.01 8.49
N SER A 63 -7.50 10.18 7.91
CA SER A 63 -8.84 10.56 7.50
C SER A 63 -9.05 10.08 6.07
N ALA A 64 -10.24 9.56 5.76
CA ALA A 64 -10.59 9.25 4.38
C ALA A 64 -10.43 10.56 3.55
N PRO A 65 -9.71 10.53 2.42
CA PRO A 65 -9.61 11.69 1.56
C PRO A 65 -11.01 12.09 1.08
N SER A 66 -11.35 13.38 1.21
CA SER A 66 -12.60 13.98 0.76
C SER A 66 -12.83 13.84 -0.74
#